data_AF-G5SQ57-F1
#
_entry.id   AF-G5SQ57-F1
#
_cell.length_a   1.000
_cell.length_b   1.000
_cell.length_c   1.000
_cell.angle_alpha   90.00
_cell.angle_beta   90.00
_cell.angle_gamma   90.00
#
_symmetry.space_group_name_H-M   'P 1'
#
loop_
_entity.id
_entity.type
_entity.pdbx_description
1 polymer ?
#
loop_
_entity_poly.entity_id
_entity_poly.type
_entity_poly.pdbx_seq_one_letter_code
_entity_poly.pdbx_strand_id
1 'polypeptide(L)'
;MYARFLPPIQDGCLCGQDDVFWQKGSYMERGGFITIMLKRHCQDYKDGNSQYFIENDVTDYMLVTYSRDGKILDFKTVGHDGRAYFTRIVPSGQAPNFLVEQGSLDDCTSILRYQDLTYTVRTYEYNVSPDGKIKERTTGTAQKETIKNPENDRTPIRFEEFMSYFKKWDNPYVNDSLFIPSPPYADLPFPECFSLIPDTLDCGCWPRDLQWTPCRYIESKEGYFFFVVKSCMTPHRAPSPYADYMVLEFCKDGTFREASNVFHITDDMDIKDLSSALTLRLKSSLDSVIIEEIYRKLIYKKEDLFKPEILRTFPDSITQRH
;
A
#
# COMPACT_ATOMS: atom_id res chain seq x y z
N MET A 1 -26.83 -19.88 -20.88
CA MET A 1 -28.32 -19.83 -20.81
C MET A 1 -28.87 -18.50 -20.30
N TYR A 2 -28.21 -17.82 -19.34
CA TYR A 2 -28.71 -16.56 -18.76
C TYR A 2 -28.34 -15.27 -19.52
N ALA A 3 -27.33 -15.30 -20.39
CA ALA A 3 -26.83 -14.13 -21.12
C ALA A 3 -27.91 -13.35 -21.89
N ARG A 4 -28.96 -14.03 -22.40
CA ARG A 4 -30.09 -13.40 -23.10
C ARG A 4 -30.91 -12.43 -22.25
N PHE A 5 -30.79 -12.52 -20.93
CA PHE A 5 -31.50 -11.67 -19.97
C PHE A 5 -30.62 -10.54 -19.44
N LEU A 6 -29.33 -10.52 -19.77
CA LEU A 6 -28.43 -9.48 -19.33
C LEU A 6 -28.39 -8.37 -20.40
N PRO A 7 -28.31 -7.09 -20.00
CA PRO A 7 -28.00 -6.04 -20.94
C PRO A 7 -26.75 -6.38 -21.76
N PRO A 8 -26.75 -6.12 -23.09
CA PRO A 8 -25.52 -6.25 -23.86
C PRO A 8 -24.46 -5.32 -23.26
N ILE A 9 -23.22 -5.79 -23.23
CA ILE A 9 -22.08 -4.93 -22.89
C ILE A 9 -21.95 -3.93 -24.05
N GLN A 10 -22.43 -2.71 -23.84
CA GLN A 10 -22.34 -1.63 -24.83
C GLN A 10 -20.87 -1.35 -25.17
N ASP A 11 -20.61 -0.81 -26.36
CA ASP A 11 -19.27 -0.38 -26.82
C ASP A 11 -18.60 0.68 -25.91
N GLY A 12 -19.36 1.25 -24.96
CA GLY A 12 -18.87 2.18 -23.94
C GLY A 12 -18.39 1.53 -22.63
N CYS A 13 -18.48 0.21 -22.43
CA CYS A 13 -17.76 -0.40 -21.31
C CYS A 13 -16.27 -0.41 -21.60
N LEU A 14 -15.47 0.14 -20.69
CA LEU A 14 -14.01 0.16 -20.81
C LEU A 14 -13.36 -1.14 -20.35
N CYS A 15 -14.14 -2.21 -20.24
CA CYS A 15 -13.77 -3.53 -19.75
C CYS A 15 -13.65 -4.52 -20.92
N GLY A 16 -12.76 -5.52 -20.80
CA GLY A 16 -12.81 -6.70 -21.67
C GLY A 16 -14.10 -7.48 -21.43
N GLN A 17 -14.67 -8.11 -22.47
CA GLN A 17 -15.93 -8.87 -22.29
C GLN A 17 -15.78 -10.06 -21.31
N ASP A 18 -14.60 -10.65 -21.26
CA ASP A 18 -14.28 -11.76 -20.35
C ASP A 18 -14.00 -11.28 -18.90
N ASP A 19 -13.84 -9.97 -18.70
CA ASP A 19 -13.55 -9.32 -17.41
C ASP A 19 -14.83 -8.80 -16.73
N VAL A 20 -15.99 -9.26 -17.21
CA VAL A 20 -17.30 -8.83 -16.72
C VAL A 20 -18.06 -9.98 -16.10
N PHE A 21 -18.49 -9.79 -14.87
CA PHE A 21 -19.45 -10.70 -14.24
C PHE A 21 -20.62 -9.95 -13.62
N TRP A 22 -21.76 -10.65 -13.55
CA TRP A 22 -23.03 -10.06 -13.14
C TRP A 22 -23.47 -10.62 -11.80
N GLN A 23 -23.89 -9.72 -10.92
CA GLN A 23 -24.52 -10.06 -9.65
C GLN A 23 -25.99 -9.67 -9.69
N LYS A 24 -26.85 -10.61 -9.27
CA LYS A 24 -28.29 -10.38 -9.10
C LYS A 24 -28.54 -9.29 -8.05
N GLY A 25 -29.60 -8.52 -8.24
CA GLY A 25 -30.13 -7.64 -7.20
C GLY A 25 -31.62 -7.79 -7.03
N SER A 26 -32.26 -6.73 -6.56
CA SER A 26 -33.69 -6.71 -6.25
C SER A 26 -34.52 -6.38 -7.48
N TYR A 27 -35.77 -6.85 -7.50
CA TYR A 27 -36.74 -6.53 -8.54
C TYR A 27 -38.03 -5.94 -7.96
N MET A 28 -38.77 -5.26 -8.83
CA MET A 28 -40.10 -4.73 -8.56
C MET A 28 -40.99 -4.97 -9.78
N GLU A 29 -42.24 -5.33 -9.52
CA GLU A 29 -43.27 -5.39 -10.56
C GLU A 29 -44.18 -4.17 -10.48
N ARG A 30 -44.30 -3.42 -11.57
CA ARG A 30 -45.20 -2.27 -11.65
C ARG A 30 -45.57 -1.98 -13.10
N GLY A 31 -46.83 -1.62 -13.36
CA GLY A 31 -47.24 -1.12 -14.68
C GLY A 31 -47.10 -2.12 -15.83
N GLY A 32 -47.20 -3.44 -15.56
CA GLY A 32 -47.12 -4.46 -16.61
C GLY A 32 -45.70 -4.82 -17.06
N PHE A 33 -44.66 -4.34 -16.37
CA PHE A 33 -43.26 -4.72 -16.58
C PHE A 33 -42.57 -5.02 -15.25
N ILE A 34 -41.34 -5.53 -15.35
CA ILE A 34 -40.47 -5.88 -14.23
C ILE A 34 -39.25 -4.95 -14.27
N THR A 35 -38.99 -4.22 -13.20
CA THR A 35 -37.77 -3.42 -13.04
C THR A 35 -36.81 -4.18 -12.14
N ILE A 36 -35.55 -4.29 -12.54
CA ILE A 36 -34.49 -4.99 -11.79
C ILE A 36 -33.30 -4.05 -11.62
N MET A 37 -32.72 -4.06 -10.43
CA MET A 37 -31.38 -3.52 -10.20
C MET A 37 -30.38 -4.68 -10.25
N LEU A 38 -29.42 -4.62 -11.16
CA LEU A 38 -28.31 -5.57 -11.27
C LEU A 38 -27.01 -4.86 -10.91
N LYS A 39 -25.99 -5.62 -10.56
CA LYS A 39 -24.61 -5.13 -10.50
C LYS A 39 -23.81 -5.78 -11.62
N ARG A 40 -23.06 -4.97 -12.35
CA ARG A 40 -22.06 -5.43 -13.33
C ARG A 40 -20.70 -5.11 -12.73
N HIS A 41 -19.94 -6.14 -12.41
CA HIS A 41 -18.57 -5.99 -11.96
C HIS A 41 -17.66 -6.02 -13.18
N CYS A 42 -16.82 -5.00 -13.29
CA CYS A 42 -15.89 -4.75 -14.38
C CYS A 42 -14.49 -4.83 -13.78
N GLN A 43 -13.76 -5.91 -14.09
CA GLN A 43 -12.36 -6.02 -13.72
C GLN A 43 -11.51 -5.21 -14.71
N ASP A 44 -10.38 -4.71 -14.23
CA ASP A 44 -9.39 -3.98 -15.04
C ASP A 44 -9.99 -2.86 -15.91
N TYR A 45 -10.89 -2.08 -15.33
CA TYR A 45 -11.61 -1.01 -16.03
C TYR A 45 -10.63 0.00 -16.65
N LYS A 46 -10.61 0.13 -17.97
CA LYS A 46 -9.61 0.91 -18.71
C LYS A 46 -9.97 2.39 -18.84
N ASP A 47 -10.35 3.02 -17.75
CA ASP A 47 -10.49 4.48 -17.69
C ASP A 47 -9.12 5.19 -17.62
N GLY A 48 -9.13 6.51 -17.56
CA GLY A 48 -7.91 7.31 -17.37
C GLY A 48 -7.21 7.10 -16.03
N ASN A 49 -7.83 6.38 -15.09
CA ASN A 49 -7.29 6.10 -13.76
C ASN A 49 -6.63 4.72 -13.67
N SER A 50 -6.86 3.85 -14.65
CA SER A 50 -6.24 2.51 -14.74
C SER A 50 -4.71 2.52 -14.61
N GLN A 51 -4.05 3.61 -15.02
CA GLN A 51 -2.60 3.80 -14.86
C GLN A 51 -2.13 3.92 -13.39
N TYR A 52 -3.04 4.14 -12.45
CA TYR A 52 -2.74 4.36 -11.03
C TYR A 52 -2.99 3.12 -10.16
N PHE A 53 -3.55 2.05 -10.73
CA PHE A 53 -3.95 0.86 -9.99
C PHE A 53 -3.47 -0.40 -10.70
N ILE A 54 -3.01 -1.40 -9.95
CA ILE A 54 -2.73 -2.73 -10.50
C ILE A 54 -4.03 -3.34 -11.03
N GLU A 55 -5.07 -3.29 -10.20
CA GLU A 55 -6.42 -3.77 -10.49
C GLU A 55 -7.37 -2.59 -10.35
N ASN A 56 -7.96 -2.14 -11.47
CA ASN A 56 -8.94 -1.06 -11.46
C ASN A 56 -10.36 -1.63 -11.51
N ASP A 57 -10.78 -2.20 -10.38
CA ASP A 57 -12.09 -2.82 -10.27
C ASP A 57 -13.20 -1.78 -10.07
N VAL A 58 -14.22 -1.86 -10.92
CA VAL A 58 -15.41 -1.01 -10.88
C VAL A 58 -16.67 -1.86 -10.83
N THR A 59 -17.66 -1.40 -10.08
CA THR A 59 -19.00 -1.99 -10.05
C THR A 59 -20.04 -0.99 -10.53
N ASP A 60 -20.73 -1.34 -11.60
CA ASP A 60 -21.82 -0.55 -12.14
C ASP A 60 -23.15 -0.99 -11.55
N TYR A 61 -23.95 -0.03 -11.12
CA TYR A 61 -25.35 -0.26 -10.80
C TYR A 61 -26.18 -0.13 -12.07
N MET A 62 -26.83 -1.21 -12.47
CA MET A 62 -27.57 -1.33 -13.72
C MET A 62 -29.07 -1.41 -13.43
N LEU A 63 -29.82 -0.40 -13.86
CA LEU A 63 -31.27 -0.45 -13.89
C LEU A 63 -31.72 -1.10 -15.20
N VAL A 64 -32.53 -2.15 -15.13
CA VAL A 64 -33.02 -2.88 -16.30
C VAL A 64 -34.53 -3.06 -16.19
N THR A 65 -35.25 -2.88 -17.28
CA THR A 65 -36.69 -3.12 -17.36
C THR A 65 -36.99 -4.26 -18.33
N TYR A 66 -37.92 -5.13 -17.97
CA TYR A 66 -38.32 -6.30 -18.75
C TYR A 66 -39.82 -6.34 -18.95
N SER A 67 -40.27 -6.82 -20.11
CA SER A 67 -41.65 -7.21 -20.32
C SER A 67 -42.02 -8.42 -19.45
N ARG A 68 -43.31 -8.70 -19.30
CA ARG A 68 -43.77 -9.93 -18.61
C ARG A 68 -43.25 -11.22 -19.24
N ASP A 69 -42.94 -11.19 -20.54
CA ASP A 69 -42.36 -12.32 -21.26
C ASP A 69 -40.83 -12.41 -21.12
N GLY A 70 -40.22 -11.54 -20.30
CA GLY A 70 -38.78 -11.54 -20.02
C GLY A 70 -37.92 -10.89 -21.10
N LYS A 71 -38.50 -10.08 -22.00
CA LYS A 71 -37.74 -9.30 -23.00
C LYS A 71 -37.25 -8.01 -22.37
N ILE A 72 -35.97 -7.66 -22.57
CA ILE A 72 -35.43 -6.35 -22.14
C ILE A 72 -36.16 -5.24 -22.90
N LEU A 73 -36.74 -4.30 -22.17
CA LEU A 73 -37.42 -3.11 -22.70
C LEU A 73 -36.47 -1.91 -22.75
N ASP A 74 -35.67 -1.75 -21.70
CA ASP A 74 -34.66 -0.70 -21.57
C ASP A 74 -33.62 -1.05 -20.48
N PHE A 75 -32.47 -0.40 -20.50
CA PHE A 75 -31.47 -0.51 -19.44
C PHE A 75 -30.55 0.71 -19.38
N LYS A 76 -30.02 1.00 -18.19
CA LYS A 76 -29.10 2.12 -17.98
C LYS A 76 -28.17 1.87 -16.80
N THR A 77 -26.91 2.28 -16.93
CA THR A 77 -26.02 2.44 -15.77
C THR A 77 -26.47 3.65 -14.98
N VAL A 78 -26.85 3.45 -13.71
CA VAL A 78 -27.32 4.51 -12.83
C VAL A 78 -26.28 4.96 -11.81
N GLY A 79 -25.14 4.27 -11.74
CA GLY A 79 -24.03 4.64 -10.88
C GLY A 79 -22.82 3.72 -11.06
N HIS A 80 -21.68 4.19 -10.55
CA HIS A 80 -20.38 3.54 -10.58
C HIS A 80 -19.77 3.57 -9.16
N ASP A 81 -19.31 2.41 -8.67
CA ASP A 81 -18.52 2.28 -7.45
C ASP A 81 -17.13 1.77 -7.80
N GLY A 82 -16.10 2.33 -7.16
CA GLY A 82 -14.72 1.90 -7.31
C GLY A 82 -13.83 2.72 -6.39
N ARG A 83 -12.50 2.60 -6.50
CA ARG A 83 -11.59 3.40 -5.66
C ARG A 83 -11.80 4.92 -5.88
N ALA A 84 -12.06 5.31 -7.12
CA ALA A 84 -12.24 6.70 -7.54
C ALA A 84 -13.70 7.18 -7.56
N TYR A 85 -14.66 6.29 -7.31
CA TYR A 85 -16.07 6.52 -7.58
C TYR A 85 -16.95 6.02 -6.44
N PHE A 86 -18.05 6.72 -6.18
CA PHE A 86 -19.09 6.19 -5.32
C PHE A 86 -20.49 6.49 -5.86
N THR A 87 -21.44 5.68 -5.44
CA THR A 87 -22.86 5.80 -5.76
C THR A 87 -23.70 5.71 -4.49
N ARG A 88 -24.59 6.68 -4.28
CA ARG A 88 -25.61 6.63 -3.22
C ARG A 88 -27.00 6.68 -3.85
N ILE A 89 -27.77 5.62 -3.69
CA ILE A 89 -29.14 5.52 -4.20
C ILE A 89 -30.11 5.87 -3.07
N VAL A 90 -30.87 6.94 -3.25
CA VAL A 90 -31.84 7.44 -2.27
C VAL A 90 -33.25 7.33 -2.85
N PRO A 91 -34.23 6.74 -2.14
CA PRO A 91 -35.61 6.72 -2.61
C PRO A 91 -36.15 8.15 -2.75
N SER A 92 -36.87 8.44 -3.83
CA SER A 92 -37.48 9.74 -4.07
C SER A 92 -38.96 9.58 -4.41
N GLY A 93 -39.83 10.08 -3.54
CA GLY A 93 -41.28 10.04 -3.78
C GLY A 93 -41.84 8.61 -3.96
N GLN A 94 -42.57 8.38 -5.05
CA GLN A 94 -43.14 7.07 -5.37
C GLN A 94 -42.20 6.26 -6.27
N ALA A 95 -42.01 4.99 -5.95
CA ALA A 95 -41.28 4.06 -6.81
C ALA A 95 -41.82 4.05 -8.27
N PRO A 96 -41.02 3.72 -9.29
CA PRO A 96 -39.59 3.47 -9.24
C PRO A 96 -38.80 4.77 -9.43
N ASN A 97 -39.24 5.89 -8.84
CA ASN A 97 -38.46 7.12 -8.82
C ASN A 97 -37.43 7.04 -7.70
N PHE A 98 -36.19 7.37 -8.04
CA PHE A 98 -35.11 7.45 -7.06
C PHE A 98 -34.08 8.47 -7.51
N LEU A 99 -33.41 9.04 -6.53
CA LEU A 99 -32.26 9.90 -6.74
C LEU A 99 -31.00 9.05 -6.62
N VAL A 100 -30.01 9.37 -7.41
CA VAL A 100 -28.68 8.80 -7.32
C VAL A 100 -27.67 9.92 -7.26
N GLU A 101 -26.89 9.93 -6.19
CA GLU A 101 -25.67 10.72 -6.11
C GLU A 101 -24.53 9.89 -6.67
N GLN A 102 -23.81 10.45 -7.63
CA GLN A 102 -22.60 9.87 -8.20
C GLN A 102 -21.44 10.80 -7.87
N GLY A 103 -20.48 10.29 -7.11
CA GLY A 103 -19.23 10.96 -6.79
C GLY A 103 -18.09 10.47 -7.66
N SER A 104 -17.31 11.39 -8.23
CA SER A 104 -16.04 11.10 -8.89
C SER A 104 -14.94 11.93 -8.26
N LEU A 105 -13.81 11.31 -7.95
CA LEU A 105 -12.63 12.03 -7.48
C LEU A 105 -12.17 13.08 -8.49
N ASP A 106 -11.76 14.24 -7.98
CA ASP A 106 -11.18 15.29 -8.80
C ASP A 106 -9.74 14.95 -9.24
N ASP A 107 -8.99 14.29 -8.35
CA ASP A 107 -7.62 13.81 -8.57
C ASP A 107 -7.49 12.39 -8.03
N CYS A 108 -7.37 11.40 -8.91
CA CYS A 108 -7.26 10.00 -8.49
C CYS A 108 -5.93 9.66 -7.83
N THR A 109 -4.87 10.46 -8.04
CA THR A 109 -3.58 10.25 -7.36
C THR A 109 -3.69 10.53 -5.85
N SER A 110 -4.72 11.25 -5.42
CA SER A 110 -5.00 11.50 -3.99
C SER A 110 -5.22 10.20 -3.19
N ILE A 111 -5.75 9.15 -3.81
CA ILE A 111 -5.93 7.83 -3.18
C ILE A 111 -4.58 7.21 -2.79
N LEU A 112 -3.50 7.58 -3.48
CA LEU A 112 -2.15 7.03 -3.30
C LEU A 112 -1.31 7.87 -2.34
N ARG A 113 -1.91 8.88 -1.71
CA ARG A 113 -1.27 9.82 -0.78
C ARG A 113 -2.01 9.90 0.55
N TYR A 114 -1.32 10.30 1.60
CA TYR A 114 -1.93 10.57 2.91
C TYR A 114 -2.56 11.97 2.92
N GLN A 115 -3.73 12.10 2.28
CA GLN A 115 -4.46 13.36 2.18
C GLN A 115 -5.97 13.13 2.14
N ASP A 116 -6.74 14.19 2.35
CA ASP A 116 -8.18 14.16 2.18
C ASP A 116 -8.56 13.91 0.71
N LEU A 117 -9.70 13.25 0.52
CA LEU A 117 -10.24 12.94 -0.80
C LEU A 117 -11.35 13.92 -1.14
N THR A 118 -11.29 14.56 -2.31
CA THR A 118 -12.32 15.50 -2.75
C THR A 118 -13.00 14.99 -4.02
N TYR A 119 -14.33 14.89 -3.93
CA TYR A 119 -15.20 14.40 -4.99
C TYR A 119 -16.03 15.53 -5.56
N THR A 120 -16.22 15.50 -6.88
CA THR A 120 -17.36 16.15 -7.52
C THR A 120 -18.55 15.22 -7.47
N VAL A 121 -19.62 15.65 -6.80
CA VAL A 121 -20.87 14.89 -6.64
C VAL A 121 -21.93 15.48 -7.56
N ARG A 122 -22.58 14.61 -8.35
CA ARG A 122 -23.72 14.96 -9.21
C ARG A 122 -24.93 14.14 -8.81
N THR A 123 -26.09 14.79 -8.75
CA THR A 123 -27.34 14.13 -8.38
C THR A 123 -28.23 13.97 -9.61
N TYR A 124 -28.65 12.74 -9.87
CA TYR A 124 -29.53 12.37 -10.97
C TYR A 124 -30.84 11.83 -10.41
N GLU A 125 -31.96 12.19 -11.01
CA GLU A 125 -33.21 11.51 -10.78
C GLU A 125 -33.50 10.55 -11.93
N TYR A 126 -33.80 9.30 -11.58
CA TYR A 126 -34.26 8.30 -12.51
C TYR A 126 -35.75 8.05 -12.32
N ASN A 127 -36.46 7.93 -13.44
CA ASN A 127 -37.86 7.53 -13.51
C ASN A 127 -38.03 6.47 -14.60
N VAL A 128 -38.94 5.52 -14.35
CA VAL A 128 -39.37 4.58 -15.39
C VAL A 128 -40.77 4.98 -15.85
N SER A 129 -40.94 5.23 -17.16
CA SER A 129 -42.24 5.56 -17.74
C SER A 129 -43.15 4.31 -17.87
N PRO A 130 -44.47 4.48 -18.08
CA PRO A 130 -45.42 3.37 -18.15
C PRO A 130 -45.13 2.31 -19.23
N ASP A 131 -44.35 2.66 -20.27
CA ASP A 131 -43.89 1.77 -21.33
C ASP A 131 -42.56 1.05 -21.00
N GLY A 132 -42.04 1.23 -19.78
CA GLY A 132 -40.80 0.62 -19.32
C GLY A 132 -39.53 1.35 -19.73
N LYS A 133 -39.61 2.56 -20.32
CA LYS A 133 -38.41 3.35 -20.66
C LYS A 133 -37.81 4.07 -19.45
N ILE A 134 -36.50 4.07 -19.37
CA ILE A 134 -35.73 4.69 -18.28
C ILE A 134 -35.40 6.12 -18.70
N LYS A 135 -35.84 7.09 -17.89
CA LYS A 135 -35.55 8.51 -18.05
C LYS A 135 -34.61 8.96 -16.94
N GLU A 136 -33.71 9.85 -17.29
CA GLU A 136 -32.75 10.48 -16.38
C GLU A 136 -32.89 11.99 -16.50
N ARG A 137 -32.80 12.69 -15.38
CA ARG A 137 -32.58 14.13 -15.36
C ARG A 137 -31.57 14.49 -14.28
N THR A 138 -30.65 15.39 -14.60
CA THR A 138 -29.78 15.99 -13.58
C THR A 138 -30.60 16.90 -12.68
N THR A 139 -30.29 16.88 -11.39
CA THR A 139 -30.95 17.70 -10.37
C THR A 139 -29.91 18.58 -9.67
N GLY A 140 -30.20 19.88 -9.58
CA GLY A 140 -29.30 20.84 -8.94
C GLY A 140 -27.97 21.06 -9.68
N THR A 141 -27.03 21.69 -8.99
CA THR A 141 -25.65 21.89 -9.45
C THR A 141 -24.74 20.86 -8.80
N ALA A 142 -23.64 20.52 -9.47
CA ALA A 142 -22.61 19.66 -8.88
C ALA A 142 -22.05 20.28 -7.59
N GLN A 143 -21.76 19.44 -6.60
CA GLN A 143 -21.25 19.85 -5.29
C GLN A 143 -19.89 19.21 -5.03
N LYS A 144 -19.11 19.84 -4.14
CA LYS A 144 -17.85 19.25 -3.65
C LYS A 144 -18.13 18.55 -2.33
N GLU A 145 -17.66 17.32 -2.23
CA GLU A 145 -17.65 16.57 -0.98
C GLU A 145 -16.22 16.16 -0.64
N THR A 146 -15.78 16.46 0.58
CA THR A 146 -14.45 16.07 1.05
C THR A 146 -14.58 15.00 2.12
N ILE A 147 -13.97 13.84 1.88
CA ILE A 147 -13.85 12.76 2.84
C ILE A 147 -12.51 12.95 3.55
N LYS A 148 -12.56 13.11 4.87
CA LYS A 148 -11.37 13.22 5.71
C LYS A 148 -10.61 11.91 5.75
N ASN A 149 -9.30 11.98 5.54
CA ASN A 149 -8.44 10.83 5.76
C ASN A 149 -8.11 10.72 7.26
N PRO A 150 -8.60 9.68 7.97
CA PRO A 150 -8.38 9.56 9.41
C PRO A 150 -6.90 9.39 9.78
N GLU A 151 -6.06 9.00 8.82
CA GLU A 151 -4.61 8.86 9.04
C GLU A 151 -3.90 10.19 9.18
N ASN A 152 -4.49 11.28 8.69
CA ASN A 152 -3.94 12.63 8.85
C ASN A 152 -4.00 13.10 10.32
N ASP A 153 -4.89 12.54 11.13
CA ASP A 153 -5.08 12.90 12.54
C ASP A 153 -4.28 12.01 13.50
N ARG A 154 -3.53 11.04 12.99
CA ARG A 154 -2.74 10.14 13.85
C ARG A 154 -1.58 10.87 14.50
N THR A 155 -1.28 10.47 15.73
CA THR A 155 -0.20 11.08 16.50
C THR A 155 1.15 10.67 15.90
N PRO A 156 2.07 11.62 15.67
CA PRO A 156 3.43 11.30 15.23
C PRO A 156 4.13 10.31 16.16
N ILE A 157 4.88 9.38 15.57
CA ILE A 157 5.62 8.38 16.32
C ILE A 157 6.78 9.02 17.10
N ARG A 158 7.02 8.56 18.32
CA ARG A 158 8.20 8.97 19.10
C ARG A 158 9.44 8.20 18.67
N PHE A 159 10.63 8.78 18.85
CA PHE A 159 11.86 8.12 18.44
C PHE A 159 12.09 6.76 19.12
N GLU A 160 11.74 6.62 20.40
CA GLU A 160 11.87 5.34 21.12
C GLU A 160 10.91 4.28 20.57
N GLU A 161 9.71 4.70 20.18
CA GLU A 161 8.72 3.82 19.56
C GLU A 161 9.19 3.40 18.16
N PHE A 162 9.69 4.33 17.35
CA PHE A 162 10.33 4.03 16.07
C PHE A 162 11.47 3.01 16.22
N MET A 163 12.37 3.23 17.18
CA MET A 163 13.49 2.30 17.43
C MET A 163 13.01 0.90 17.83
N SER A 164 11.84 0.77 18.47
CA SER A 164 11.29 -0.51 18.92
C SER A 164 10.91 -1.46 17.78
N TYR A 165 10.70 -0.94 16.56
CA TYR A 165 10.47 -1.75 15.35
C TYR A 165 11.73 -2.49 14.89
N PHE A 166 12.91 -2.12 15.38
CA PHE A 166 14.19 -2.67 14.96
C PHE A 166 14.81 -3.54 16.04
N LYS A 167 15.53 -4.57 15.62
CA LYS A 167 16.35 -5.38 16.53
C LYS A 167 17.79 -4.86 16.56
N LYS A 168 18.32 -4.64 17.76
CA LYS A 168 19.72 -4.27 17.94
C LYS A 168 20.66 -5.33 17.35
N TRP A 169 21.68 -4.87 16.66
CA TRP A 169 22.73 -5.72 16.13
C TRP A 169 23.92 -5.76 17.09
N ASP A 170 24.06 -6.88 17.80
CA ASP A 170 25.13 -7.10 18.80
C ASP A 170 26.31 -7.93 18.24
N ASN A 171 26.22 -8.32 16.96
CA ASN A 171 27.28 -9.05 16.31
C ASN A 171 28.42 -8.11 15.95
N PRO A 172 29.67 -8.59 16.03
CA PRO A 172 30.81 -7.73 15.93
C PRO A 172 31.29 -7.61 14.46
N TYR A 173 30.38 -7.75 13.49
CA TYR A 173 30.68 -7.67 12.06
C TYR A 173 29.47 -7.13 11.30
N VAL A 174 29.70 -6.66 10.08
CA VAL A 174 28.66 -6.17 9.16
C VAL A 174 28.52 -7.16 8.02
N ASN A 175 27.28 -7.55 7.74
CA ASN A 175 26.89 -8.30 6.55
C ASN A 175 25.43 -7.97 6.19
N ASP A 176 24.97 -8.55 5.08
CA ASP A 176 23.59 -8.53 4.60
C ASP A 176 22.52 -8.84 5.67
N SER A 177 22.85 -9.61 6.70
CA SER A 177 21.92 -9.97 7.77
C SER A 177 21.36 -8.76 8.56
N LEU A 178 21.97 -7.59 8.41
CA LEU A 178 21.44 -6.31 8.89
C LEU A 178 20.13 -5.90 8.20
N PHE A 179 19.86 -6.40 6.99
CA PHE A 179 18.64 -6.19 6.22
C PHE A 179 17.65 -7.36 6.34
N ILE A 180 17.87 -8.29 7.28
CA ILE A 180 16.89 -9.34 7.57
C ILE A 180 15.90 -8.78 8.60
N PRO A 181 14.60 -8.70 8.29
CA PRO A 181 13.61 -8.18 9.21
C PRO A 181 13.51 -9.00 10.50
N SER A 182 13.06 -8.35 11.56
CA SER A 182 12.86 -8.97 12.87
C SER A 182 11.42 -9.43 13.02
N PRO A 183 11.14 -10.69 13.41
CA PRO A 183 9.81 -11.05 13.86
C PRO A 183 9.41 -10.27 15.13
N PRO A 184 8.14 -9.84 15.27
CA PRO A 184 7.07 -9.96 14.29
C PRO A 184 7.29 -9.02 13.09
N TYR A 185 7.08 -9.53 11.87
CA TYR A 185 7.17 -8.73 10.66
C TYR A 185 6.07 -7.67 10.68
N ALA A 186 6.47 -6.42 10.91
CA ALA A 186 5.60 -5.26 10.83
C ALA A 186 6.37 -4.15 10.13
N ASP A 187 5.76 -3.56 9.10
CA ASP A 187 6.31 -2.38 8.46
C ASP A 187 6.24 -1.17 9.40
N LEU A 188 7.07 -0.17 9.12
CA LEU A 188 7.02 1.09 9.83
C LEU A 188 5.66 1.78 9.62
N PRO A 189 5.08 2.39 10.66
CA PRO A 189 3.78 3.04 10.57
C PRO A 189 3.91 4.38 9.85
N PHE A 190 3.61 4.38 8.56
CA PHE A 190 3.40 5.59 7.78
C PHE A 190 1.90 5.93 7.76
N PRO A 191 1.53 7.22 7.89
CA PRO A 191 2.37 8.43 7.77
C PRO A 191 3.07 8.90 9.07
N GLU A 192 2.90 8.23 10.20
CA GLU A 192 3.37 8.69 11.53
C GLU A 192 4.90 8.92 11.58
N CYS A 193 5.64 8.12 10.82
CA CYS A 193 7.10 8.23 10.65
C CYS A 193 7.57 9.49 9.93
N PHE A 194 6.72 10.25 9.22
CA PHE A 194 7.16 11.48 8.52
C PHE A 194 7.67 12.59 9.45
N SER A 195 7.38 12.48 10.74
CA SER A 195 7.96 13.36 11.77
C SER A 195 9.44 13.09 12.06
N LEU A 196 9.92 11.88 11.75
CA LEU A 196 11.30 11.45 11.99
C LEU A 196 12.09 11.30 10.69
N ILE A 197 11.44 10.88 9.60
CA ILE A 197 12.08 10.60 8.32
C ILE A 197 11.50 11.54 7.26
N PRO A 198 12.34 12.26 6.49
CA PRO A 198 11.86 13.11 5.41
C PRO A 198 11.11 12.32 4.33
N ASP A 199 9.95 12.85 3.90
CA ASP A 199 9.16 12.31 2.78
C ASP A 199 9.88 12.40 1.42
N THR A 200 10.95 13.18 1.33
CA THR A 200 11.80 13.28 0.13
C THR A 200 12.49 11.95 -0.22
N LEU A 201 12.57 11.00 0.72
CA LEU A 201 13.08 9.66 0.47
C LEU A 201 12.10 8.75 -0.29
N ASP A 202 10.83 9.13 -0.37
CA ASP A 202 9.77 8.38 -1.07
C ASP A 202 9.76 8.67 -2.59
N CYS A 203 10.87 9.17 -3.14
CA CYS A 203 10.95 9.50 -4.54
C CYS A 203 10.83 8.26 -5.45
N GLY A 204 9.99 8.35 -6.49
CA GLY A 204 9.80 7.30 -7.50
C GLY A 204 8.58 6.38 -7.30
N CYS A 205 7.94 6.43 -6.13
CA CYS A 205 6.73 5.68 -5.82
C CYS A 205 5.68 6.60 -5.16
N TRP A 206 4.44 6.12 -5.03
CA TRP A 206 3.44 6.84 -4.25
C TRP A 206 3.55 6.48 -2.76
N PRO A 207 3.35 7.42 -1.82
CA PRO A 207 3.57 7.16 -0.40
C PRO A 207 2.78 5.98 0.18
N ARG A 208 1.57 5.71 -0.32
CA ARG A 208 0.74 4.58 0.13
C ARG A 208 1.09 3.24 -0.51
N ASP A 209 1.87 3.25 -1.59
CA ASP A 209 2.34 2.05 -2.28
C ASP A 209 3.76 1.66 -1.82
N LEU A 210 4.37 2.46 -0.95
CA LEU A 210 5.67 2.20 -0.35
C LEU A 210 5.53 1.39 0.94
N GLN A 211 6.31 0.32 1.01
CA GLN A 211 6.49 -0.47 2.22
C GLN A 211 7.88 -0.20 2.76
N TRP A 212 7.95 0.18 4.04
CA TRP A 212 9.20 0.42 4.75
C TRP A 212 9.38 -0.66 5.81
N THR A 213 10.15 -1.69 5.48
CA THR A 213 10.35 -2.83 6.37
C THR A 213 11.54 -2.60 7.30
N PRO A 214 11.32 -2.50 8.62
CA PRO A 214 12.39 -2.30 9.60
C PRO A 214 13.19 -3.60 9.80
N CYS A 215 14.52 -3.47 9.82
CA CYS A 215 15.41 -4.62 9.99
C CYS A 215 16.17 -4.54 11.31
N ARG A 216 17.47 -4.23 11.24
CA ARG A 216 18.33 -4.11 12.42
C ARG A 216 18.72 -2.66 12.64
N TYR A 217 19.30 -2.39 13.80
CA TYR A 217 19.99 -1.13 14.03
C TYR A 217 21.32 -1.35 14.74
N ILE A 218 22.27 -0.46 14.49
CA ILE A 218 23.55 -0.37 15.17
C ILE A 218 23.58 0.91 15.98
N GLU A 219 24.03 0.79 17.21
CA GLU A 219 24.27 1.92 18.10
C GLU A 219 25.78 2.21 18.20
N SER A 220 26.18 3.44 17.85
CA SER A 220 27.54 3.97 18.01
C SER A 220 27.58 5.02 19.13
N LYS A 221 28.75 5.61 19.42
CA LYS A 221 28.85 6.81 20.26
C LYS A 221 28.17 8.03 19.65
N GLU A 222 28.29 8.20 18.34
CA GLU A 222 27.82 9.39 17.61
C GLU A 222 26.31 9.36 17.30
N GLY A 223 25.69 8.18 17.28
CA GLY A 223 24.30 8.07 16.87
C GLY A 223 23.77 6.64 16.72
N TYR A 224 22.72 6.51 15.90
CA TYR A 224 22.05 5.28 15.54
C TYR A 224 22.02 5.10 14.03
N PHE A 225 22.21 3.87 13.57
CA PHE A 225 22.13 3.48 12.16
C PHE A 225 21.04 2.43 12.02
N PHE A 226 19.94 2.77 11.37
CA PHE A 226 18.81 1.89 11.15
C PHE A 226 18.84 1.33 9.72
N PHE A 227 18.71 0.02 9.59
CA PHE A 227 18.70 -0.68 8.32
C PHE A 227 17.25 -0.98 7.94
N VAL A 228 16.84 -0.52 6.77
CA VAL A 228 15.47 -0.68 6.25
C VAL A 228 15.50 -1.19 4.82
N VAL A 229 14.46 -1.93 4.45
CA VAL A 229 14.17 -2.25 3.05
C VAL A 229 12.93 -1.46 2.65
N LYS A 230 13.07 -0.59 1.65
CA LYS A 230 11.97 0.20 1.11
C LYS A 230 11.54 -0.38 -0.23
N SER A 231 10.37 -0.97 -0.33
CA SER A 231 9.86 -1.62 -1.55
C SER A 231 8.65 -0.92 -2.14
N CYS A 232 8.57 -0.94 -3.48
CA CYS A 232 7.45 -0.40 -4.25
C CYS A 232 7.03 -1.40 -5.33
N MET A 233 5.76 -1.83 -5.29
CA MET A 233 5.19 -2.73 -6.29
C MET A 233 4.63 -1.99 -7.51
N THR A 234 4.27 -0.71 -7.36
CA THR A 234 3.63 0.12 -8.39
C THR A 234 4.35 1.45 -8.57
N PRO A 235 5.59 1.43 -9.07
CA PRO A 235 6.32 2.66 -9.30
C PRO A 235 5.67 3.49 -10.40
N HIS A 236 5.56 4.81 -10.19
CA HIS A 236 5.03 5.73 -11.19
C HIS A 236 6.13 6.37 -12.06
N ARG A 237 7.41 6.15 -11.72
CA ARG A 237 8.58 6.65 -12.47
C ARG A 237 9.61 5.58 -12.85
N ALA A 238 9.52 4.38 -12.26
CA ALA A 238 10.41 3.27 -12.57
C ALA A 238 9.68 2.25 -13.46
N PRO A 239 10.41 1.53 -14.33
CA PRO A 239 9.80 0.60 -15.30
C PRO A 239 9.28 -0.70 -14.66
N SER A 240 9.77 -1.03 -13.46
CA SER A 240 9.52 -2.32 -12.79
C SER A 240 9.46 -2.12 -11.27
N PRO A 241 8.74 -2.98 -10.53
CA PRO A 241 8.81 -3.04 -9.07
C PRO A 241 10.25 -3.06 -8.57
N TYR A 242 10.49 -2.49 -7.39
CA TYR A 242 11.83 -2.35 -6.86
C TYR A 242 11.90 -2.46 -5.33
N ALA A 243 13.10 -2.72 -4.82
CA ALA A 243 13.46 -2.57 -3.42
C ALA A 243 14.78 -1.81 -3.25
N ASP A 244 14.78 -0.85 -2.32
CA ASP A 244 15.96 -0.11 -1.89
C ASP A 244 16.40 -0.60 -0.51
N TYR A 245 17.66 -1.00 -0.38
CA TYR A 245 18.30 -1.34 0.87
C TYR A 245 18.97 -0.09 1.43
N MET A 246 18.41 0.50 2.48
CA MET A 246 18.81 1.82 2.96
C MET A 246 19.31 1.79 4.41
N VAL A 247 20.25 2.69 4.70
CA VAL A 247 20.67 3.01 6.07
C VAL A 247 20.17 4.41 6.40
N LEU A 248 19.49 4.56 7.53
CA LEU A 248 19.05 5.83 8.08
C LEU A 248 19.91 6.18 9.29
N GLU A 249 20.57 7.33 9.27
CA GLU A 249 21.40 7.81 10.37
C GLU A 249 20.62 8.82 11.23
N PHE A 250 20.71 8.64 12.55
CA PHE A 250 20.14 9.54 13.54
C PHE A 250 21.18 9.93 14.59
N CYS A 251 21.13 11.18 15.05
CA CYS A 251 21.79 11.62 16.27
C CYS A 251 21.34 10.81 17.49
N LYS A 252 22.10 10.88 18.58
CA LYS A 252 21.72 10.28 19.87
C LYS A 252 20.42 10.82 20.47
N ASP A 253 20.05 12.06 20.14
CA ASP A 253 18.81 12.69 20.55
C ASP A 253 17.61 12.33 19.66
N GLY A 254 17.79 11.48 18.65
CA GLY A 254 16.74 11.06 17.73
C GLY A 254 16.53 11.97 16.53
N THR A 255 17.38 12.98 16.32
CA THR A 255 17.32 13.83 15.12
C THR A 255 17.85 13.10 13.90
N PHE A 256 17.08 13.07 12.81
CA PHE A 256 17.52 12.50 11.52
C PHE A 256 18.70 13.30 10.93
N ARG A 257 19.73 12.59 10.49
CA ARG A 257 20.92 13.18 9.84
C ARG A 257 20.88 13.00 8.34
N GLU A 258 20.88 11.76 7.90
CA GLU A 258 20.94 11.41 6.49
C GLU A 258 20.42 10.00 6.22
N ALA A 259 20.20 9.71 4.93
CA ALA A 259 19.90 8.37 4.47
C ALA A 259 20.81 8.02 3.30
N SER A 260 21.33 6.79 3.32
CA SER A 260 22.18 6.25 2.25
C SER A 260 21.53 5.03 1.63
N ASN A 261 21.37 5.03 0.31
CA ASN A 261 20.96 3.84 -0.42
C ASN A 261 22.18 2.96 -0.68
N VAL A 262 22.21 1.77 -0.07
CA VAL A 262 23.28 0.79 -0.19
C VAL A 262 23.16 0.01 -1.49
N PHE A 263 21.92 -0.33 -1.85
CA PHE A 263 21.66 -1.16 -3.02
C PHE A 263 20.22 -1.01 -3.50
N HIS A 264 20.05 -0.87 -4.81
CA HIS A 264 18.77 -0.84 -5.49
C HIS A 264 18.62 -2.10 -6.34
N ILE A 265 17.49 -2.79 -6.21
CA ILE A 265 17.13 -3.95 -7.03
C ILE A 265 15.77 -3.70 -7.67
N THR A 266 15.66 -4.05 -8.95
CA THR A 266 14.38 -4.13 -9.66
C THR A 266 14.09 -5.58 -10.04
N ASP A 267 12.82 -5.92 -10.24
CA ASP A 267 12.39 -7.29 -10.57
C ASP A 267 13.01 -7.84 -11.87
N ASP A 268 13.48 -6.97 -12.77
CA ASP A 268 14.14 -7.33 -14.03
C ASP A 268 15.66 -7.56 -13.90
N MET A 269 16.25 -7.36 -12.71
CA MET A 269 17.66 -7.61 -12.47
C MET A 269 17.94 -9.08 -12.10
N ASP A 270 18.76 -9.77 -12.90
CA ASP A 270 19.30 -11.10 -12.55
C ASP A 270 20.47 -10.95 -11.57
N ILE A 271 20.19 -11.08 -10.26
CA ILE A 271 21.20 -11.07 -9.21
C ILE A 271 21.37 -12.47 -8.65
N LYS A 272 22.44 -13.14 -9.09
CA LYS A 272 22.78 -14.52 -8.71
C LYS A 272 23.16 -14.69 -7.23
N ASP A 273 23.70 -13.65 -6.59
CA ASP A 273 24.07 -13.66 -5.18
C ASP A 273 23.89 -12.26 -4.55
N LEU A 274 22.65 -11.98 -4.13
CA LEU A 274 22.26 -10.72 -3.52
C LEU A 274 22.98 -10.49 -2.19
N SER A 275 23.20 -11.55 -1.41
CA SER A 275 23.84 -11.50 -0.08
C SER A 275 25.27 -10.97 -0.18
N SER A 276 26.05 -11.52 -1.12
CA SER A 276 27.43 -11.08 -1.37
C SER A 276 27.47 -9.64 -1.89
N ALA A 277 26.57 -9.28 -2.82
CA ALA A 277 26.50 -7.94 -3.37
C ALA A 277 26.18 -6.88 -2.29
N LEU A 278 25.17 -7.15 -1.45
CA LEU A 278 24.80 -6.30 -0.31
C LEU A 278 25.93 -6.17 0.69
N THR A 279 26.56 -7.28 1.08
CA THR A 279 27.67 -7.27 2.04
C THR A 279 28.86 -6.45 1.52
N LEU A 280 29.18 -6.56 0.24
CA LEU A 280 30.27 -5.80 -0.38
C LEU A 280 29.94 -4.30 -0.43
N ARG A 281 28.71 -3.95 -0.82
CA ARG A 281 28.24 -2.55 -0.86
C ARG A 281 28.20 -1.93 0.53
N LEU A 282 27.68 -2.63 1.52
CA LEU A 282 27.68 -2.20 2.93
C LEU A 282 29.09 -1.85 3.43
N LYS A 283 30.06 -2.71 3.14
CA LYS A 283 31.46 -2.47 3.53
C LYS A 283 32.08 -1.27 2.82
N SER A 284 31.56 -0.89 1.65
CA SER A 284 32.03 0.28 0.90
C SER A 284 31.28 1.58 1.24
N SER A 285 30.01 1.48 1.67
CA SER A 285 29.12 2.63 1.92
C SER A 285 29.18 3.14 3.35
N LEU A 286 29.52 2.27 4.30
CA LEU A 286 29.73 2.67 5.68
C LEU A 286 31.12 3.27 5.77
N ASP A 287 31.17 4.59 5.95
CA ASP A 287 32.41 5.31 6.23
C ASP A 287 33.20 4.59 7.33
N SER A 288 34.53 4.71 7.24
CA SER A 288 35.52 4.10 8.13
C SER A 288 35.14 4.15 9.61
N VAL A 289 34.35 5.14 10.07
CA VAL A 289 33.91 5.35 11.46
C VAL A 289 32.96 4.27 11.98
N ILE A 290 31.97 3.81 11.19
CA ILE A 290 31.04 2.75 11.62
C ILE A 290 31.76 1.41 11.68
N ILE A 291 32.61 1.17 10.67
CA ILE A 291 33.52 0.05 10.62
C ILE A 291 34.49 0.10 11.82
N GLU A 292 35.06 1.26 12.17
CA GLU A 292 35.93 1.46 13.33
C GLU A 292 35.22 1.15 14.65
N GLU A 293 33.97 1.61 14.82
CA GLU A 293 33.20 1.39 16.05
C GLU A 293 32.83 -0.09 16.22
N ILE A 294 32.51 -0.78 15.13
CA ILE A 294 32.26 -2.23 15.12
C ILE A 294 33.56 -3.01 15.39
N TYR A 295 34.68 -2.58 14.81
CA TYR A 295 36.00 -3.14 15.12
C TYR A 295 36.44 -2.86 16.56
N ARG A 296 36.10 -1.71 17.15
CA ARG A 296 36.33 -1.44 18.59
C ARG A 296 35.56 -2.43 19.45
N LYS A 297 34.28 -2.71 19.15
CA LYS A 297 33.49 -3.72 19.88
C LYS A 297 34.03 -5.16 19.70
N LEU A 298 34.63 -5.50 18.54
CA LEU A 298 35.38 -6.75 18.33
C LEU A 298 36.59 -6.87 19.26
N ILE A 299 37.36 -5.79 19.40
CA ILE A 299 38.60 -5.76 20.20
C ILE A 299 38.28 -5.94 21.69
N TYR A 300 37.29 -5.22 22.22
CA TYR A 300 36.89 -5.37 23.64
C TYR A 300 36.35 -6.77 23.98
N LYS A 301 35.60 -7.42 23.08
CA LYS A 301 35.16 -8.82 23.29
C LYS A 301 36.32 -9.81 23.35
N LYS A 302 37.46 -9.50 22.72
CA LYS A 302 38.67 -10.33 22.76
C LYS A 302 39.43 -10.16 24.06
N GLU A 303 39.48 -8.96 24.64
CA GLU A 303 40.16 -8.69 25.90
C GLU A 303 39.44 -9.31 27.12
N ASP A 304 38.10 -9.41 27.09
CA ASP A 304 37.34 -10.11 28.13
C ASP A 304 37.53 -11.64 28.16
N LEU A 305 38.07 -12.23 27.08
CA LEU A 305 38.46 -13.65 27.02
C LEU A 305 39.85 -13.92 27.64
N PHE A 306 40.63 -12.87 27.93
CA PHE A 306 41.95 -12.96 28.57
C PHE A 306 41.93 -12.33 29.97
N LYS A 307 40.96 -12.72 30.81
CA LYS A 307 41.12 -12.56 32.26
C LYS A 307 42.01 -13.72 32.75
N PRO A 308 43.20 -13.46 33.32
CA PRO A 308 44.04 -14.53 33.85
C PRO A 308 43.36 -15.12 35.08
N GLU A 309 42.78 -16.32 34.95
CA GLU A 309 42.39 -17.12 36.10
C GLU A 309 43.65 -17.46 36.91
N ILE A 310 43.73 -16.81 38.06
CA ILE A 310 44.28 -17.27 39.35
C ILE A 310 45.19 -18.51 39.22
N LEU A 311 46.50 -18.29 39.32
CA LEU A 311 47.51 -19.30 39.63
C LEU A 311 47.09 -20.09 40.88
N ARG A 312 46.42 -21.24 40.68
CA ARG A 312 46.34 -22.29 41.69
C ARG A 312 47.62 -23.10 41.63
N THR A 313 48.45 -22.90 42.65
CA THR A 313 49.59 -23.75 43.00
C THR A 313 49.11 -25.21 43.17
N PHE A 314 49.69 -26.12 42.39
CA PHE A 314 49.58 -27.56 42.65
C PHE A 314 50.76 -28.00 43.52
N PRO A 315 50.55 -28.83 44.56
CA PRO A 315 51.65 -29.38 45.34
C PRO A 315 52.29 -30.56 44.60
N ASP A 316 53.62 -30.50 44.49
CA ASP A 316 54.47 -31.59 44.00
C ASP A 316 54.33 -32.83 44.88
N SER A 317 53.94 -33.96 44.30
CA SER A 317 54.32 -35.28 44.84
C SER A 317 54.23 -36.42 43.80
N ILE A 318 55.38 -37.08 43.60
CA ILE A 318 55.57 -38.56 43.61
C ILE A 318 54.98 -39.32 42.38
N THR A 319 55.68 -40.15 41.59
CA THR A 319 56.98 -40.84 41.63
C THR A 319 57.28 -41.44 40.25
N GLN A 320 58.55 -41.55 39.88
CA GLN A 320 59.06 -42.51 38.90
C GLN A 320 59.06 -43.94 39.51
N ARG A 321 58.75 -44.95 38.70
CA ARG A 321 59.12 -46.35 38.94
C ARG A 321 59.87 -46.88 37.71
N HIS A 322 61.08 -47.34 38.00
CA HIS A 322 62.04 -48.23 37.31
C HIS A 322 61.92 -48.48 35.80
#